data_AF-A0A366XRP2-F1
#
_entry.id   AF-A0A366XRP2-F1
#
_cell.length_a   1.000
_cell.length_b   1.000
_cell.length_c   1.000
_cell.angle_alpha   90.00
_cell.angle_beta   90.00
_cell.angle_gamma   90.00
#
_symmetry.space_group_name_H-M   'P 1'
#
loop_
_entity.id
_entity.type
_entity.pdbx_description
1 polymer ?
#
loop_
_entity_poly.entity_id
_entity_poly.type
_entity_poly.pdbx_seq_one_letter_code
_entity_poly.pdbx_strand_id
1 'polypeptide(L)' 'MDQSLKLGKELIINNLIAYGIYKMNDGRHLYEASLNELETAYKNIIMNH' A
#
# COMPACT_ATOMS: atom_id res chain seq x y z
N MET A 1 15.03 -2.90 15.36
CA MET A 1 14.63 -3.39 14.02
C MET A 1 13.19 -2.95 13.81
N ASP A 2 12.92 -1.79 13.20
CA ASP A 2 11.54 -1.42 12.83
C ASP A 2 11.45 -0.26 11.83
N GLN A 3 12.45 0.65 11.80
CA GLN A 3 12.37 1.83 10.92
C GLN A 3 12.36 1.49 9.42
N SER A 4 13.14 0.49 8.97
CA SER A 4 13.13 0.07 7.56
C SER A 4 11.78 -0.50 7.11
N LEU A 5 11.06 -1.17 8.01
CA LEU A 5 9.73 -1.71 7.73
C LEU A 5 8.70 -0.58 7.60
N LYS A 6 8.80 0.42 8.48
CA LYS A 6 7.94 1.60 8.47
C LYS A 6 8.13 2.43 7.19
N LEU A 7 9.38 2.66 6.79
CA LEU A 7 9.72 3.35 5.54
C LEU A 7 9.18 2.61 4.30
N GLY A 8 9.30 1.27 4.28
CA GLY A 8 8.74 0.46 3.18
C GLY A 8 7.21 0.59 3.09
N LYS A 9 6.52 0.59 4.25
CA LYS A 9 5.07 0.76 4.31
C LYS A 9 4.64 2.14 3.79
N GLU A 10 5.28 3.20 4.28
CA GLU A 10 4.96 4.57 3.87
C GLU A 10 5.19 4.80 2.37
N LEU A 11 6.25 4.22 1.80
CA LEU A 11 6.53 4.32 0.36
C LEU A 11 5.42 3.70 -0.48
N ILE A 12 4.91 2.52 -0.10
CA ILE A 12 3.82 1.87 -0.82
C ILE A 12 2.51 2.63 -0.66
N ILE A 13 2.21 3.12 0.54
CA ILE A 13 1.02 3.95 0.78
C ILE A 13 1.04 5.19 -0.12
N ASN A 14 2.17 5.90 -0.20
CA ASN A 14 2.32 7.07 -1.05
C ASN A 14 2.13 6.74 -2.54
N ASN A 15 2.65 5.59 -2.99
CA ASN A 15 2.42 5.13 -4.36
C ASN A 15 0.93 4.84 -4.62
N LEU A 16 0.27 4.10 -3.73
CA LEU A 16 -1.17 3.82 -3.86
C LEU A 16 -2.01 5.09 -3.93
N ILE A 17 -1.69 6.08 -3.09
CA ILE A 17 -2.32 7.40 -3.12
C ILE A 17 -2.07 8.12 -4.45
N ALA A 18 -0.86 8.03 -5.01
CA ALA A 18 -0.54 8.60 -6.32
C ALA A 18 -1.35 7.96 -7.47
N TYR A 19 -1.75 6.70 -7.32
CA TYR A 19 -2.68 6.01 -8.23
C TYR A 19 -4.17 6.28 -7.93
N GLY A 20 -4.48 7.18 -6.98
CA GLY A 20 -5.85 7.51 -6.59
C GLY A 20 -6.53 6.49 -5.69
N ILE A 21 -5.76 5.56 -5.10
CA ILE A 21 -6.27 4.57 -4.15
C ILE A 21 -6.06 5.08 -2.74
N TYR A 22 -7.15 5.29 -2.01
CA TYR A 22 -7.12 5.79 -0.62
C TYR A 22 -7.59 4.75 0.40
N LYS A 23 -8.19 3.66 -0.07
CA LYS A 23 -8.75 2.58 0.73
C LYS A 23 -8.47 1.24 0.08
N MET A 24 -8.35 0.21 0.91
CA MET A 24 -8.33 -1.18 0.46
C MET A 24 -9.70 -1.58 -0.09
N ASN A 25 -9.75 -2.68 -0.84
CA ASN A 25 -10.98 -3.19 -1.45
C ASN A 25 -12.05 -3.59 -0.42
N ASP A 26 -11.66 -3.84 0.83
CA ASP A 26 -12.58 -4.15 1.95
C ASP A 26 -13.07 -2.90 2.71
N GLY A 27 -12.68 -1.70 2.25
CA GLY A 27 -13.09 -0.43 2.84
C GLY A 27 -12.18 0.10 3.95
N ARG A 28 -11.16 -0.65 4.38
CA ARG A 28 -10.16 -0.18 5.36
C ARG A 28 -9.25 0.90 4.79
N HIS A 29 -8.74 1.81 5.63
CA HIS A 29 -7.72 2.76 5.21
C HIS A 29 -6.37 2.06 4.98
N LEU A 30 -5.56 2.61 4.08
CA LEU A 30 -4.24 2.05 3.76
C LEU A 30 -3.32 1.89 4.98
N TYR A 31 -3.42 2.79 5.97
CA TYR A 31 -2.63 2.74 7.19
C TYR A 31 -3.02 1.57 8.12
N GLU A 32 -4.26 1.09 8.01
CA GLU A 32 -4.81 -0.04 8.76
C GLU A 32 -4.47 -1.39 8.11
N ALA A 33 -4.06 -1.39 6.84
CA ALA A 33 -3.61 -2.57 6.13
C ALA A 33 -2.18 -2.95 6.54
N SER A 34 -1.87 -4.25 6.48
CA SER A 34 -0.50 -4.74 6.66
C SER A 34 0.38 -4.42 5.45
N LEU A 35 1.70 -4.45 5.61
CA LEU A 35 2.64 -4.22 4.51
C LEU A 35 2.40 -5.18 3.34
N ASN A 36 2.16 -6.46 3.63
CA ASN A 36 1.94 -7.49 2.63
C ASN A 36 0.66 -7.25 1.80
N GLU A 37 -0.41 -6.77 2.44
CA GLU A 37 -1.64 -6.39 1.75
C GLU A 37 -1.43 -5.19 0.83
N LEU A 38 -0.71 -4.17 1.30
CA LEU A 38 -0.35 -2.99 0.52
C LEU A 38 0.54 -3.35 -0.68
N GLU A 39 1.55 -4.20 -0.48
CA GLU A 39 2.40 -4.72 -1.56
C GLU A 39 1.60 -5.45 -2.62
N THR A 40 0.65 -6.28 -2.20
CA THR A 40 -0.22 -7.03 -3.12
C THR A 40 -1.10 -6.09 -3.93
N ALA A 41 -1.73 -5.10 -3.27
CA ALA A 41 -2.54 -4.10 -3.94
C ALA A 41 -1.70 -3.29 -4.95
N TYR A 42 -0.51 -2.86 -4.55
CA TYR A 42 0.39 -2.12 -5.42
C TYR A 42 0.87 -2.94 -6.62
N LYS A 43 1.24 -4.21 -6.41
CA LYS A 43 1.62 -5.14 -7.48
C LYS A 43 0.49 -5.33 -8.50
N ASN A 44 -0.75 -5.47 -8.04
CA ASN A 44 -1.90 -5.61 -8.94
C ASN A 44 -2.10 -4.38 -9.83
N ILE A 45 -1.79 -3.17 -9.35
CA ILE A 45 -1.89 -1.94 -10.15
C ILE A 45 -0.82 -1.91 -11.24
N ILE A 46 0.44 -2.17 -10.87
CA ILE A 46 1.57 -2.12 -11.82
C ILE A 46 1.59 -3.30 -12.81
N MET A 47 0.97 -4.43 -12.48
CA MET A 47 0.90 -5.61 -13.35
C MET A 47 -0.30 -5.59 -14.31
N ASN A 48 -1.35 -4.83 -14.00
CA ASN A 48 -2.52 -4.67 -14.88
C ASN A 48 -2.42 -3.47 -15.85
N HIS A 49 -1.24 -2.86 -15.96
CA HIS A 49 -0.99 -1.67 -16.80
C HIS A 49 0.14 -1.91 -17.80
#